data_AF-A0A7M2J9I7-F1
#
_entry.id   AF-A0A7M2J9I7-F1
#
_cell.length_a   1.000
_cell.length_b   1.000
_cell.length_c   1.000
_cell.angle_alpha   90.00
_cell.angle_beta   90.00
_cell.angle_gamma   90.00
#
_symmetry.space_group_name_H-M   'P 1'
#
loop_
_entity.id
_entity.type
_entity.pdbx_description
1 polymer ?
#
loop_
_entity_poly.entity_id
_entity_poly.type
_entity_poly.pdbx_seq_one_letter_code
_entity_poly.pdbx_strand_id
1 'polypeptide(L)'
;MEPGSVSSKAIQNYFPSTKNGSVEFVFYPKTNTFAVGKPTNNLGGSPHQQLAETIKSGGSTLVGGMFRRGPNGEVITNEFRGEKGADLFKETLKKTF
;
A
#
# COMPACT_ATOMS: atom_id res chain seq x y z
N MET A 1 14.12 -13.99 12.77
CA MET A 1 13.21 -12.87 13.02
C MET A 1 14.00 -11.82 13.77
N GLU A 2 13.96 -10.55 13.33
CA GLU A 2 14.60 -9.47 14.08
C GLU A 2 14.03 -9.42 15.51
N PRO A 3 14.84 -9.09 16.53
CA PRO A 3 14.37 -8.98 17.91
C PRO A 3 13.16 -8.04 18.01
N GLY A 4 12.04 -8.54 18.55
CA GLY A 4 10.80 -7.77 18.72
C GLY A 4 9.82 -7.81 17.54
N SER A 5 10.14 -8.53 16.45
CA SER A 5 9.20 -8.70 15.35
C SER A 5 8.07 -9.67 15.75
N VAL A 6 6.85 -9.14 15.88
CA VAL A 6 5.64 -9.94 16.14
C VAL A 6 4.88 -10.16 14.84
N SER A 7 4.47 -11.40 14.59
CA SER A 7 3.65 -11.72 13.41
C SER A 7 2.29 -11.03 13.50
N SER A 8 1.93 -10.27 12.47
CA SER A 8 0.59 -9.69 12.32
C SER A 8 -0.31 -10.67 11.56
N LYS A 9 -1.15 -11.41 12.29
CA LYS A 9 -2.23 -12.22 11.66
C LYS A 9 -3.17 -11.37 10.79
N ALA A 10 -3.23 -10.06 11.03
CA ALA A 10 -4.03 -9.15 10.22
C ALA A 10 -3.56 -9.09 8.76
N ILE A 11 -2.24 -9.17 8.50
CA ILE A 11 -1.71 -9.17 7.12
C ILE A 11 -2.02 -10.50 6.42
N GLN A 12 -1.97 -11.63 7.14
CA GLN A 12 -2.25 -12.96 6.58
C GLN A 12 -3.69 -13.08 6.04
N ASN A 13 -4.64 -12.45 6.73
CA ASN A 13 -6.06 -12.47 6.39
C ASN A 13 -6.52 -11.26 5.58
N TYR A 14 -5.61 -10.36 5.19
CA TYR A 14 -5.98 -9.18 4.44
C TYR A 14 -6.09 -9.49 2.94
N PHE A 15 -7.33 -9.55 2.45
CA PHE A 15 -7.66 -9.73 1.04
C PHE A 15 -8.38 -8.48 0.51
N PRO A 16 -7.73 -7.67 -0.35
CA PRO A 16 -8.38 -6.51 -0.94
C PRO A 16 -9.62 -6.91 -1.74
N SER A 17 -10.80 -6.49 -1.29
CA SER A 17 -12.09 -6.82 -1.91
C SER A 17 -12.49 -5.86 -3.05
N THR A 18 -11.52 -5.16 -3.64
CA THR A 18 -11.78 -4.27 -4.78
C THR A 18 -12.03 -5.09 -6.05
N LYS A 19 -12.67 -4.49 -7.07
CA LYS A 19 -12.96 -5.17 -8.35
C LYS A 19 -11.73 -5.78 -9.02
N ASN A 20 -10.56 -5.17 -8.82
CA ASN A 20 -9.28 -5.62 -9.41
C ASN A 20 -8.39 -6.39 -8.41
N GLY A 21 -8.93 -6.75 -7.23
CA GLY A 21 -8.19 -7.47 -6.18
C GLY A 21 -6.97 -6.72 -5.62
N SER A 22 -6.90 -5.41 -5.84
CA SER A 22 -5.73 -4.56 -5.58
C SER A 22 -6.16 -3.29 -4.84
N VAL A 23 -5.34 -2.81 -3.93
CA VAL A 23 -5.62 -1.61 -3.12
C VAL A 23 -4.37 -0.75 -2.97
N GLU A 24 -4.55 0.54 -2.74
CA GLU A 24 -3.45 1.46 -2.49
C GLU A 24 -2.80 1.16 -1.13
N PHE A 25 -1.49 1.37 -1.06
CA PHE A 25 -0.75 1.54 0.18
C PHE A 25 0.14 2.79 0.10
N VAL A 26 0.42 3.37 1.26
CA VAL A 26 1.37 4.45 1.45
C VAL A 26 2.21 4.17 2.70
N PHE A 27 3.48 4.50 2.63
CA PHE A 27 4.40 4.50 3.76
C PHE A 27 5.01 5.89 3.90
N TYR A 28 4.88 6.45 5.11
CA TYR A 28 5.48 7.72 5.47
C TYR A 28 6.66 7.52 6.42
N PRO A 29 7.92 7.60 5.92
CA PRO A 29 9.11 7.27 6.71
C PRO A 29 9.29 8.15 7.95
N LYS A 30 8.88 9.42 7.89
CA LYS A 30 9.07 10.37 9.00
C LYS A 30 8.39 9.91 10.30
N THR A 31 7.27 9.22 10.17
CA THR A 31 6.47 8.73 11.31
C THR A 31 6.41 7.21 11.38
N ASN A 32 7.11 6.52 10.48
CA ASN A 32 7.00 5.06 10.28
C ASN A 32 5.55 4.57 10.14
N THR A 33 4.70 5.37 9.48
CA THR A 33 3.28 5.03 9.31
C THR A 33 3.07 4.29 8.00
N PHE A 34 2.52 3.08 8.08
CA PHE A 34 2.07 2.30 6.93
C PHE A 34 0.54 2.26 6.90
N ALA A 35 -0.06 2.76 5.82
CA ALA A 35 -1.50 2.70 5.60
C ALA A 35 -1.79 1.94 4.32
N VAL A 36 -2.80 1.07 4.37
CA VAL A 36 -3.28 0.28 3.24
C VAL A 36 -4.79 0.29 3.26
N GLY A 37 -5.41 0.50 2.10
CA GLY A 37 -6.87 0.51 2.02
C GLY A 37 -7.44 1.63 1.19
N LYS A 38 -8.73 1.87 1.45
CA LYS A 38 -9.47 3.01 0.91
C LYS A 38 -10.09 3.76 2.10
N PRO A 39 -9.94 5.09 2.19
CA PRO A 39 -10.61 5.88 3.22
C PRO A 39 -12.13 5.70 3.15
N THR A 40 -12.80 5.74 4.31
CA THR A 40 -14.26 5.63 4.40
C THR A 40 -14.95 6.83 3.75
N ASN A 41 -14.40 8.03 3.95
CA ASN A 41 -14.86 9.26 3.34
C ASN A 41 -14.08 9.55 2.06
N ASN A 42 -14.76 10.11 1.05
CA ASN A 42 -14.08 10.61 -0.14
C ASN A 42 -13.36 11.93 0.20
N LEU A 43 -12.03 11.92 0.12
CA LEU A 43 -11.19 13.08 0.43
C LEU A 43 -10.79 13.90 -0.82
N GLY A 44 -11.25 13.49 -2.01
CA GLY A 44 -10.91 14.13 -3.29
C GLY A 44 -9.55 13.70 -3.84
N GLY A 45 -9.35 13.85 -5.16
CA GLY A 45 -8.13 13.42 -5.85
C GLY A 45 -8.07 11.91 -6.16
N SER A 46 -6.89 11.42 -6.53
CA SER A 46 -6.66 10.00 -6.84
C SER A 46 -6.77 9.11 -5.59
N PRO A 47 -7.07 7.81 -5.72
CA PRO A 47 -7.09 6.88 -4.58
C PRO A 47 -5.82 6.95 -3.72
N HIS A 48 -4.66 7.08 -4.35
CA HIS A 48 -3.38 7.24 -3.66
C HIS A 48 -3.29 8.53 -2.85
N GLN A 49 -3.71 9.66 -3.44
CA GLN A 49 -3.76 10.95 -2.75
C GLN A 49 -4.71 10.93 -1.56
N GLN A 50 -5.89 10.31 -1.73
CA GLN A 50 -6.84 10.15 -0.64
C GLN A 50 -6.25 9.35 0.52
N LEU A 51 -5.54 8.26 0.22
CA LEU A 51 -4.90 7.46 1.27
C LEU A 51 -3.75 8.23 1.94
N ALA A 52 -2.92 8.95 1.19
CA ALA A 52 -1.88 9.81 1.74
C ALA A 52 -2.44 10.90 2.68
N GLU A 53 -3.62 11.46 2.37
CA GLU A 53 -4.27 12.47 3.19
C GLU A 53 -4.69 11.93 4.55
N THR A 54 -5.09 10.65 4.64
CA THR A 54 -5.49 10.03 5.94
C THR A 54 -4.38 10.01 6.98
N ILE A 55 -3.12 9.99 6.53
CA ILE A 55 -1.95 9.96 7.40
C ILE A 55 -1.29 11.34 7.53
N LYS A 56 -1.98 12.41 7.07
CA LYS A 56 -1.56 13.82 7.17
C LYS A 56 -0.12 14.04 6.68
N SER A 57 0.27 13.38 5.59
CA SER A 57 1.64 13.48 5.07
C SER A 57 1.94 14.87 4.50
N GLY A 58 0.93 15.72 4.24
CA GLY A 58 1.11 17.12 3.88
C GLY A 58 1.92 17.35 2.61
N GLY A 59 1.87 16.42 1.64
CA GLY A 59 2.67 16.49 0.41
C GLY A 59 4.15 16.10 0.57
N SER A 60 4.53 15.50 1.71
CA SER A 60 5.90 14.99 1.93
C SER A 60 6.26 13.85 0.96
N THR A 61 7.56 13.55 0.85
CA THR A 61 8.06 12.33 0.18
C THR A 61 7.54 11.07 0.89
N LEU A 62 6.43 10.55 0.37
CA LEU A 62 5.88 9.25 0.70
C LEU A 62 6.23 8.28 -0.41
N VAL A 63 6.43 7.03 -0.04
CA VAL A 63 6.50 5.91 -0.99
C VAL A 63 5.18 5.16 -0.90
N GLY A 64 4.72 4.59 -1.98
CA GLY A 64 3.51 3.78 -1.91
C GLY A 64 3.33 2.97 -3.17
N GLY A 65 2.11 2.49 -3.40
CA GLY A 65 1.77 1.76 -4.60
C GLY A 65 0.59 0.84 -4.39
N MET A 66 0.55 -0.23 -5.16
CA MET A 66 -0.54 -1.19 -5.12
C MET A 66 -0.14 -2.40 -4.29
N PHE A 67 -1.08 -2.86 -3.48
CA PHE A 67 -1.04 -4.07 -2.69
C PHE A 67 -2.10 -5.04 -3.22
N ARG A 68 -1.73 -6.27 -3.55
CA ARG A 68 -2.67 -7.34 -3.91
C ARG A 68 -2.24 -8.69 -3.35
N ARG A 69 -3.18 -9.63 -3.27
CA ARG A 69 -2.90 -11.02 -2.90
C ARG A 69 -2.75 -11.85 -4.18
N GLY A 70 -1.66 -12.61 -4.26
CA GLY A 70 -1.48 -13.60 -5.31
C GLY A 70 -2.27 -14.88 -5.05
N PRO A 71 -2.34 -15.79 -6.04
CA PRO A 71 -3.11 -17.03 -5.94
C PRO A 71 -2.62 -17.97 -4.82
N ASN A 72 -1.38 -17.82 -4.35
CA ASN A 72 -0.81 -18.64 -3.28
C ASN A 72 -0.73 -17.91 -1.93
N GLY A 73 -1.39 -16.75 -1.81
CA GLY A 73 -1.32 -15.95 -0.58
C GLY A 73 0.01 -15.22 -0.41
N GLU A 74 0.75 -14.95 -1.49
CA GLU A 74 1.83 -13.98 -1.50
C GLU A 74 1.27 -12.55 -1.50
N VAL A 75 2.00 -11.62 -0.91
CA VAL A 75 1.75 -10.18 -1.11
C VAL A 75 2.49 -9.75 -2.36
N ILE A 76 1.77 -9.21 -3.34
CA ILE A 76 2.37 -8.61 -4.53
C ILE A 76 2.20 -7.11 -4.41
N THR A 77 3.33 -6.41 -4.47
CA THR A 77 3.43 -4.97 -4.27
C THR A 77 4.29 -4.35 -5.36
N ASN A 78 3.99 -3.12 -5.75
CA ASN A 78 4.85 -2.28 -6.57
C ASN A 78 5.12 -0.94 -5.88
N GLU A 79 6.16 -0.24 -6.31
CA GLU A 79 6.48 1.11 -5.82
C GLU A 79 5.97 2.14 -6.85
N PHE A 80 4.90 2.84 -6.49
CA PHE A 80 4.53 4.13 -7.07
C PHE A 80 5.15 5.26 -6.24
N ARG A 81 5.97 6.09 -6.88
CA ARG A 81 6.22 7.44 -6.40
C ARG A 81 5.03 8.28 -6.82
N GLY A 82 4.40 9.00 -5.88
CA GLY A 82 3.18 9.79 -6.09
C GLY A 82 3.25 10.91 -7.15
N GLU A 83 4.33 11.03 -7.92
CA GLU A 83 4.45 11.90 -9.07
C GLU A 83 4.12 11.12 -10.36
N LYS A 84 2.88 11.26 -10.83
CA LYS A 84 2.38 10.81 -12.15
C LYS A 84 2.34 9.29 -12.37
N GLY A 85 1.28 8.66 -11.85
CA GLY A 85 0.29 7.86 -12.60
C GLY A 85 0.69 6.87 -13.70
N ALA A 86 1.94 6.42 -13.79
CA ALA A 86 2.36 5.39 -14.73
C ALA A 86 2.29 4.03 -14.04
N ASP A 87 1.40 3.17 -14.53
CA ASP A 87 1.26 1.79 -14.08
C ASP A 87 2.53 0.97 -14.41
N LEU A 88 3.28 0.59 -13.36
CA LEU A 88 4.51 -0.19 -13.46
C LEU A 88 4.32 -1.67 -13.08
N PHE A 89 3.13 -2.26 -13.23
CA PHE A 89 3.00 -3.73 -13.20
C PHE A 89 3.88 -4.49 -14.22
N LYS A 90 4.66 -3.78 -15.05
CA LYS A 90 5.71 -4.35 -15.90
C LYS A 90 6.97 -4.76 -15.14
N GLU A 91 7.19 -4.32 -13.90
CA GLU A 91 8.35 -4.74 -13.08
C GLU A 91 7.87 -5.43 -11.80
N THR A 92 7.51 -6.71 -11.94
CA THR A 92 7.09 -7.53 -10.81
C THR A 92 8.30 -7.84 -9.91
N LEU A 93 8.50 -7.06 -8.84
CA LEU A 93 9.36 -7.47 -7.75
C LEU A 93 8.64 -8.54 -6.92
N LYS A 94 8.89 -9.81 -7.24
CA LYS A 94 8.50 -10.94 -6.36
C LYS A 94 9.39 -10.92 -5.12
N LYS A 95 8.92 -10.34 -4.02
CA LYS A 95 9.49 -10.60 -2.69
C LYS A 95 8.54 -11.51 -1.92
N THR A 96 9.00 -12.74 -1.69
CA THR A 96 8.37 -13.70 -0.78
C THR A 96 8.73 -13.29 0.65
N PHE A 97 7.72 -13.13 1.51
CA PHE A 97 7.89 -12.93 2.96
C PHE A 97 7.93 -14.27 3.68
#